data_AF-B9YDA5-F1
#
_entry.id   AF-B9YDA5-F1
#
_cell.length_a   1.000
_cell.length_b   1.000
_cell.length_c   1.000
_cell.angle_alpha   90.00
_cell.angle_beta   90.00
_cell.angle_gamma   90.00
#
_symmetry.space_group_name_H-M   'P 1'
#
loop_
_entity.id
_entity.type
_entity.pdbx_description
1 polymer ?
#
loop_
_entity_poly.entity_id
_entity_poly.type
_entity_poly.pdbx_seq_one_letter_code
_entity_poly.pdbx_strand_id
1 'polypeptide(L)'
;MEKSEILQQWIEGAIPDPFLFQQRRAVYTHLLGTAHFAAMLAMKRGADSEAAELAGLLHDISTYLTGEHEDHARKGAALTLRILGDLQLGTPQQQEE
;
A
#
# COMPACT_ATOMS: atom_id res chain seq x y z
N MET A 1 7.27 15.99 0.36
CA MET A 1 6.13 15.08 0.50
C MET A 1 6.73 13.74 0.81
N GLU A 2 6.40 13.18 1.96
CA GLU A 2 6.91 11.87 2.38
C GLU A 2 6.40 10.79 1.41
N LYS A 3 7.10 9.65 1.28
CA LYS A 3 6.67 8.59 0.35
C LYS A 3 5.27 8.09 0.68
N SER A 4 4.92 8.03 1.95
CA SER A 4 3.59 7.62 2.42
C SER A 4 2.51 8.63 2.03
N GLU A 5 2.80 9.94 1.96
CA GLU A 5 1.86 10.96 1.48
C GLU A 5 1.60 10.83 -0.03
N ILE A 6 2.65 10.58 -0.83
CA ILE A 6 2.51 10.31 -2.27
C ILE A 6 1.62 9.09 -2.51
N LEU A 7 1.86 8.02 -1.75
CA LEU A 7 1.13 6.78 -1.89
C LEU A 7 -0.34 6.94 -1.49
N GLN A 8 -0.62 7.67 -0.41
CA GLN A 8 -1.99 7.97 0.03
C GLN A 8 -2.77 8.73 -1.06
N GLN A 9 -2.18 9.78 -1.64
CA GLN A 9 -2.80 10.52 -2.75
C GLN A 9 -3.08 9.64 -3.96
N TRP A 10 -2.16 8.72 -4.27
CA TRP A 10 -2.37 7.78 -5.37
C TRP A 10 -3.52 6.80 -5.08
N ILE A 11 -3.60 6.23 -3.87
CA ILE A 11 -4.69 5.33 -3.47
C ILE A 11 -6.04 6.07 -3.56
N GLU A 12 -6.08 7.37 -3.28
CA GLU A 12 -7.30 8.21 -3.35
C GLU A 12 -7.83 8.32 -4.76
N GLY A 13 -6.94 8.43 -5.75
CA GLY A 13 -7.31 8.41 -7.15
C GLY A 13 -7.54 7.02 -7.74
N ALA A 14 -6.86 5.99 -7.21
CA ALA A 14 -6.81 4.67 -7.84
C ALA A 14 -8.00 3.77 -7.51
N ILE A 15 -8.59 3.89 -6.31
CA ILE A 15 -9.75 3.07 -5.92
C ILE A 15 -11.00 3.58 -6.68
N PRO A 16 -11.54 2.85 -7.67
CA PRO A 16 -12.66 3.32 -8.50
C PRO A 16 -13.95 3.49 -7.69
N ASP A 17 -14.85 4.40 -8.11
CA ASP A 17 -16.23 4.42 -7.56
C ASP A 17 -17.11 3.40 -8.30
N PRO A 18 -17.67 2.44 -7.56
CA PRO A 18 -19.12 2.26 -7.68
C PRO A 18 -19.87 2.06 -6.35
N PHE A 19 -19.20 2.09 -5.19
CA PHE A 19 -19.83 1.75 -3.91
C PHE A 19 -19.71 2.86 -2.86
N LEU A 20 -20.88 3.44 -2.54
CA LEU A 20 -21.27 4.18 -1.34
C LEU A 20 -20.10 4.61 -0.44
N PHE A 21 -19.84 5.92 -0.35
CA PHE A 21 -18.92 6.64 0.56
C PHE A 21 -18.47 5.89 1.84
N GLN A 22 -19.37 5.18 2.52
CA GLN A 22 -19.07 4.34 3.69
C GLN A 22 -18.03 3.24 3.43
N GLN A 23 -18.05 2.59 2.26
CA GLN A 23 -17.10 1.54 1.89
C GLN A 23 -15.71 2.13 1.64
N ARG A 24 -15.60 3.26 0.94
CA ARG A 24 -14.32 3.97 0.81
C ARG A 24 -13.74 4.33 2.17
N ARG A 25 -14.54 4.93 3.05
CA ARG A 25 -14.07 5.30 4.40
C ARG A 25 -13.55 4.09 5.17
N ALA A 26 -14.23 2.94 5.07
CA ALA A 26 -13.80 1.71 5.71
C ALA A 26 -12.46 1.21 5.15
N VAL A 27 -12.29 1.20 3.82
CA VAL A 27 -11.02 0.84 3.17
C VAL A 27 -9.88 1.77 3.60
N TYR A 28 -10.10 3.08 3.57
CA TYR A 28 -9.11 4.05 4.04
C TYR A 28 -8.73 3.84 5.49
N THR A 29 -9.72 3.64 6.35
CA THR A 29 -9.50 3.44 7.78
C THR A 29 -8.71 2.16 8.03
N HIS A 30 -8.98 1.09 7.27
CA HIS A 30 -8.23 -0.17 7.34
C HIS A 30 -6.78 0.00 6.89
N LEU A 31 -6.55 0.58 5.72
CA LEU A 31 -5.21 0.76 5.17
C LEU A 31 -4.36 1.70 6.03
N LEU A 32 -4.87 2.87 6.38
CA LEU A 32 -4.15 3.84 7.23
C LEU A 32 -3.91 3.32 8.64
N GLY A 33 -4.94 2.71 9.25
CA GLY A 33 -4.81 2.10 10.57
C GLY A 33 -3.72 1.03 10.58
N THR A 34 -3.74 0.12 9.60
CA THR A 34 -2.74 -0.95 9.45
C THR A 34 -1.35 -0.38 9.23
N ALA A 35 -1.19 0.60 8.34
CA ALA A 35 0.08 1.25 8.05
C ALA A 35 0.71 1.90 9.29
N HIS A 36 -0.06 2.67 10.06
CA HIS A 36 0.44 3.31 11.27
C HIS A 36 0.76 2.31 12.38
N PHE A 37 -0.04 1.24 12.54
CA PHE A 37 0.29 0.18 13.49
C PHE A 37 1.58 -0.56 13.08
N ALA A 38 1.76 -0.85 11.79
CA ALA A 38 2.98 -1.46 11.28
C ALA A 38 4.21 -0.56 11.54
N ALA A 39 4.12 0.73 11.25
CA ALA A 39 5.16 1.71 11.53
C ALA A 39 5.52 1.76 13.03
N MET A 40 4.52 1.90 13.91
CA MET A 40 4.75 1.91 15.37
C MET A 40 5.41 0.63 15.87
N LEU A 41 4.99 -0.54 15.35
CA LEU A 41 5.56 -1.83 15.71
C LEU A 41 7.01 -1.99 15.22
N ALA A 42 7.33 -1.45 14.04
CA ALA A 42 8.67 -1.42 13.49
C ALA A 42 9.59 -0.50 14.31
N MET A 43 9.13 0.72 14.63
CA MET A 43 9.84 1.65 15.51
C MET A 43 10.16 1.00 16.86
N LYS A 44 9.19 0.34 17.49
CA LYS A 44 9.37 -0.36 18.77
C LYS A 44 10.42 -1.48 18.71
N ARG A 45 10.61 -2.09 17.54
CA ARG A 45 11.54 -3.20 17.31
C ARG A 45 12.87 -2.76 16.69
N GLY A 46 13.07 -1.48 16.41
CA GLY A 46 14.26 -0.99 15.70
C GLY A 46 14.34 -1.44 14.23
N ALA A 47 13.19 -1.71 13.60
CA ALA A 47 13.09 -2.01 12.17
C ALA A 47 12.75 -0.74 11.36
N ASP A 48 12.87 -0.81 10.04
CA ASP A 48 12.54 0.29 9.13
C ASP A 48 11.03 0.60 9.18
N SER A 49 10.70 1.73 9.80
CA SER A 49 9.31 2.16 9.99
C SER A 49 8.68 2.73 8.72
N GLU A 50 9.46 3.36 7.84
CA GLU A 50 8.96 3.87 6.56
C GLU A 50 8.56 2.68 5.66
N ALA A 51 9.45 1.68 5.54
CA ALA A 51 9.15 0.48 4.78
C ALA A 51 7.92 -0.28 5.34
N ALA A 52 7.79 -0.36 6.67
CA ALA A 52 6.63 -0.98 7.31
C ALA A 52 5.32 -0.21 7.05
N GLU A 53 5.37 1.13 7.06
CA GLU A 53 4.21 1.97 6.72
C GLU A 53 3.77 1.75 5.27
N LEU A 54 4.71 1.81 4.33
CA LEU A 54 4.45 1.60 2.90
C LEU A 54 3.91 0.19 2.63
N ALA A 55 4.45 -0.83 3.29
CA ALA A 55 3.93 -2.19 3.22
C ALA A 55 2.49 -2.28 3.73
N GLY A 56 2.19 -1.64 4.86
CA GLY A 56 0.83 -1.59 5.41
C GLY A 56 -0.18 -0.90 4.49
N LEU A 57 0.23 0.18 3.80
CA LEU A 57 -0.60 0.86 2.80
C LEU A 57 -0.90 -0.01 1.56
N LEU A 58 0.02 -0.89 1.18
CA LEU A 58 -0.06 -1.66 -0.07
C LEU A 58 -0.56 -3.09 0.11
N HIS A 59 -0.59 -3.63 1.32
CA HIS A 59 -0.79 -5.08 1.54
C HIS A 59 -2.05 -5.65 0.88
N ASP A 60 -3.16 -4.90 0.89
CA ASP A 60 -4.44 -5.30 0.31
C ASP A 60 -4.80 -4.54 -0.98
N ILE A 61 -3.88 -3.76 -1.56
CA ILE A 61 -4.20 -2.83 -2.67
C ILE A 61 -4.73 -3.57 -3.91
N SER A 62 -4.20 -4.76 -4.20
CA SER A 62 -4.67 -5.59 -5.32
C SER A 62 -6.13 -5.97 -5.15
N THR A 63 -6.54 -6.33 -3.94
CA THR A 63 -7.93 -6.67 -3.63
C THR A 63 -8.86 -5.48 -3.91
N TYR A 64 -8.46 -4.28 -3.50
CA TYR A 64 -9.30 -3.08 -3.70
C TYR A 64 -9.36 -2.60 -5.15
N LEU A 65 -8.33 -2.86 -5.96
CA LEU A 65 -8.31 -2.46 -7.36
C LEU A 65 -8.96 -3.48 -8.30
N THR A 66 -8.91 -4.77 -7.96
CA THR A 66 -9.38 -5.85 -8.84
C THR A 66 -10.69 -6.49 -8.37
N GLY A 67 -11.03 -6.38 -7.08
CA GLY A 67 -12.14 -7.11 -6.47
C GLY A 67 -11.89 -8.61 -6.30
N GLU A 68 -10.71 -9.11 -6.69
CA GLU A 68 -10.34 -10.53 -6.60
C GLU A 68 -9.58 -10.81 -5.30
N HIS A 69 -9.94 -11.91 -4.63
CA HIS A 69 -9.24 -12.40 -3.43
C HIS A 69 -8.29 -13.58 -3.71
N GLU A 70 -8.36 -14.16 -4.90
CA GLU A 70 -7.56 -15.33 -5.28
C GLU A 70 -6.12 -14.92 -5.65
N ASP A 71 -5.15 -15.54 -4.98
CA ASP A 71 -3.71 -15.25 -5.11
C ASP A 71 -3.33 -13.77 -4.90
N HIS A 72 -4.08 -13.09 -4.03
CA HIS A 72 -3.90 -11.66 -3.74
C HIS A 72 -2.49 -11.32 -3.22
N ALA A 73 -1.80 -12.25 -2.54
CA ALA A 73 -0.45 -12.02 -2.05
C ALA A 73 0.56 -11.88 -3.21
N ARG A 74 0.53 -12.81 -4.18
CA ARG A 74 1.47 -12.80 -5.30
C ARG A 74 1.11 -11.72 -6.33
N LYS A 75 -0.18 -11.57 -6.65
CA LYS A 75 -0.68 -10.47 -7.50
C LYS A 75 -0.43 -9.11 -6.86
N GLY A 76 -0.63 -9.02 -5.54
CA GLY A 76 -0.32 -7.86 -4.72
C GLY A 76 1.14 -7.45 -4.82
N ALA A 77 2.07 -8.38 -4.62
CA ALA A 77 3.50 -8.08 -4.72
C ALA A 77 3.89 -7.53 -6.10
N ALA A 78 3.42 -8.15 -7.19
CA ALA A 78 3.70 -7.67 -8.55
C ALA A 78 3.11 -6.27 -8.80
N LEU A 79 1.89 -6.01 -8.30
CA LEU A 79 1.23 -4.72 -8.41
C LEU A 79 1.93 -3.64 -7.59
N THR A 80 2.33 -3.95 -6.36
CA THR A 80 3.14 -3.09 -5.48
C THR A 80 4.41 -2.65 -6.18
N LEU A 81 5.17 -3.58 -6.79
CA LEU A 81 6.40 -3.24 -7.52
C LEU A 81 6.13 -2.27 -8.67
N ARG A 82 5.04 -2.49 -9.42
CA ARG A 82 4.63 -1.58 -10.49
C ARG A 82 4.27 -0.19 -9.95
N ILE A 83 3.44 -0.11 -8.91
CA ILE A 83 3.03 1.17 -8.29
C ILE A 83 4.25 1.94 -7.79
N LEU A 84 5.17 1.27 -7.08
CA LEU A 84 6.38 1.90 -6.55
C LEU A 84 7.32 2.37 -7.68
N GLY A 85 7.39 1.62 -8.79
CA GLY A 85 8.13 2.03 -9.98
C GLY A 85 7.52 3.24 -10.68
N ASP A 86 6.21 3.21 -10.91
CA ASP A 86 5.46 4.30 -11.57
C ASP A 86 5.53 5.61 -10.78
N LEU A 87 5.53 5.52 -9.44
CA LEU A 87 5.62 6.66 -8.52
C LEU A 87 7.07 7.04 -8.16
N GLN A 88 8.08 6.30 -8.65
CA GLN A 88 9.50 6.51 -8.33
C GLN A 88 9.80 6.45 -6.81
N LEU A 89 9.09 5.58 -6.09
CA LEU A 89 9.21 5.38 -4.63
C LEU A 89 10.07 4.16 -4.25
N GLY A 90 10.36 3.30 -5.20
CA GLY A 90 11.25 2.15 -5.01
C GLY A 90 12.71 2.56 -4.88
N THR A 91 13.51 1.72 -4.22
CA THR A 91 14.96 1.77 -4.40
C THR A 91 15.30 1.26 -5.81
N PRO A 92 16.40 1.73 -6.44
CA PRO A 92 16.86 1.17 -7.71
C PRO A 92 16.98 -0.36 -7.53
N GLN A 93 16.25 -1.11 -8.36
CA GLN A 93 16.25 -2.57 -8.31
C GLN A 93 17.70 -3.06 -8.34
N GLN A 94 18.09 -3.83 -7.31
CA GLN A 94 19.11 -4.84 -7.53
C GLN A 94 18.51 -5.79 -8.55
N GLN A 95 19.03 -5.76 -9.77
CA GLN A 95 18.68 -6.72 -10.80
C GLN A 95 18.91 -8.10 -10.20
N GLU A 96 17.86 -8.90 -10.05
CA GLU A 96 18.02 -10.33 -9.82
C GLU A 96 18.74 -10.87 -11.06
N GLU A 97 20.01 -11.24 -10.88
CA GLU A 97 20.82 -11.96 -11.87
C GLU A 97 20.27 -13.37 -12.15
#